data_AF-A0A418EK91-F1
#
_entry.id   AF-A0A418EK91-F1
#
_cell.length_a   1.000
_cell.length_b   1.000
_cell.length_c   1.000
_cell.angle_alpha   90.00
_cell.angle_beta   90.00
_cell.angle_gamma   90.00
#
_symmetry.space_group_name_H-M   'P 1'
#
loop_
_entity.id
_entity.type
_entity.pdbx_description
1 polymer ?
#
loop_
_entity_poly.entity_id
_entity_poly.type
_entity_poly.pdbx_seq_one_letter_code
_entity_poly.pdbx_strand_id
1 'polypeptide(L)'
;GGEQAAVDKFMAMDGGVQQNVHLLLVGYMECLVWETERSKASISAVETQRHVCKQLRDKARAVVSFSGMIKFRLPLGVNERLNQLEIRMM
;
A
#
# COMPACT_ATOMS: atom_id res chain seq x y z
N GLY A 1 -7.17 10.59 11.63
CA GLY A 1 -6.06 11.38 12.19
C GLY A 1 -4.75 11.14 11.45
N GLY A 2 -4.29 9.88 11.33
CA GLY A 2 -2.98 9.56 10.73
C GLY A 2 -2.85 9.82 9.23
N GLU A 3 -3.91 9.61 8.45
CA GLU A 3 -3.86 9.76 6.98
C GLU A 3 -3.70 11.22 6.56
N GLN A 4 -4.40 12.15 7.21
CA GLN A 4 -4.23 13.59 6.96
C GLN A 4 -2.79 14.04 7.29
N ALA A 5 -2.24 13.60 8.41
CA ALA A 5 -0.85 13.90 8.76
C ALA A 5 0.16 13.32 7.75
N ALA A 6 -0.15 12.19 7.10
CA ALA A 6 0.67 11.63 6.03
C ALA A 6 0.58 12.48 4.75
N VAL A 7 -0.61 12.98 4.41
CA VAL A 7 -0.80 13.92 3.29
C VAL A 7 -0.06 15.22 3.54
N ASP A 8 -0.15 15.78 4.74
CA ASP A 8 0.55 17.03 5.09
C ASP A 8 2.07 16.85 4.97
N LYS A 9 2.60 15.71 5.44
CA LYS A 9 4.01 15.36 5.26
C LYS A 9 4.39 15.21 3.80
N PHE A 10 3.55 14.56 2.99
CA PHE A 10 3.78 14.42 1.55
C PHE A 10 3.82 15.79 0.85
N MET A 11 2.89 16.69 1.18
CA MET A 11 2.85 18.04 0.62
C MET A 11 4.06 18.90 1.01
N ALA A 12 4.69 18.60 2.14
CA ALA A 12 5.92 19.26 2.59
C ALA A 12 7.20 18.67 1.98
N MET A 13 7.13 17.56 1.23
CA MET A 13 8.30 16.97 0.56
C MET A 13 8.73 17.78 -0.65
N ASP A 14 9.99 17.59 -1.06
CA ASP A 14 10.51 18.14 -2.31
C ASP A 14 9.66 17.72 -3.53
N GLY A 15 9.57 18.61 -4.52
CA GLY A 15 8.75 18.38 -5.71
C GLY A 15 9.16 17.13 -6.50
N GLY A 16 10.45 16.80 -6.56
CA GLY A 16 10.94 15.57 -7.18
C GLY A 16 10.47 14.33 -6.43
N VAL A 17 10.44 14.36 -5.10
CA VAL A 17 9.90 13.26 -4.30
C VAL A 17 8.39 13.11 -4.53
N GLN A 18 7.65 14.23 -4.56
CA GLN A 18 6.21 14.19 -4.80
C GLN A 18 5.86 13.56 -6.14
N GLN A 19 6.60 13.91 -7.19
CA GLN A 19 6.40 13.37 -8.54
C GLN A 19 6.69 11.87 -8.62
N ASN A 20 7.61 11.36 -7.80
CA ASN A 20 8.08 9.97 -7.86
C ASN A 20 7.49 9.06 -6.78
N VAL A 21 6.68 9.58 -5.84
CA VAL A 21 6.10 8.79 -4.74
C VAL A 21 5.30 7.59 -5.24
N HIS A 22 4.69 7.71 -6.42
CA HIS A 22 3.90 6.65 -7.05
C HIS A 22 4.72 5.36 -7.27
N LEU A 23 6.01 5.48 -7.58
CA LEU A 23 6.92 4.33 -7.74
C LEU A 23 7.08 3.58 -6.42
N LEU A 24 7.21 4.31 -5.31
CA LEU A 24 7.31 3.73 -3.97
C LEU A 24 6.00 3.08 -3.54
N LEU A 25 4.86 3.72 -3.80
CA LEU A 25 3.54 3.16 -3.46
C LEU A 25 3.31 1.85 -4.19
N VAL A 26 3.57 1.81 -5.50
CA VAL A 26 3.41 0.60 -6.32
C VAL A 26 4.38 -0.49 -5.89
N GLY A 27 5.67 -0.17 -5.75
CA GLY A 27 6.69 -1.15 -5.35
C GLY A 27 6.42 -1.73 -3.95
N TYR A 28 6.02 -0.88 -3.00
CA TYR A 28 5.64 -1.35 -1.66
C TYR A 28 4.41 -2.26 -1.71
N MET A 29 3.42 -1.93 -2.54
CA MET A 29 2.22 -2.75 -2.72
C MET A 29 2.57 -4.12 -3.34
N GLU A 30 3.48 -4.17 -4.31
CA GLU A 30 3.99 -5.43 -4.86
C GLU A 30 4.71 -6.28 -3.81
N CYS A 31 5.51 -5.66 -2.93
CA CYS A 31 6.14 -6.35 -1.81
C CYS A 31 5.10 -6.92 -0.84
N LEU A 32 4.04 -6.19 -0.53
CA LEU A 32 2.97 -6.67 0.36
C LEU A 32 2.23 -7.88 -0.24
N VAL A 33 1.95 -7.87 -1.54
CA VAL A 33 1.36 -9.01 -2.25
C VAL A 33 2.28 -10.22 -2.14
N TRP A 34 3.56 -10.06 -2.50
CA TRP A 34 4.54 -11.16 -2.45
C TRP A 34 4.67 -11.74 -1.04
N GLU A 35 4.78 -10.87 -0.02
CA GLU A 35 4.92 -11.28 1.38
C GLU A 35 3.68 -12.00 1.90
N THR A 36 2.49 -11.63 1.41
CA THR A 36 1.24 -12.31 1.75
C THR A 36 1.22 -13.73 1.19
N GLU A 37 1.58 -13.90 -0.08
CA GLU A 37 1.66 -15.22 -0.71
C GLU A 37 2.75 -16.09 -0.05
N ARG A 38 3.91 -15.51 0.27
CA ARG A 38 4.97 -16.17 1.01
C ARG A 38 4.50 -16.61 2.40
N SER A 39 3.77 -15.75 3.12
CA SER A 39 3.25 -16.05 4.46
C SER A 39 2.22 -17.17 4.44
N LYS A 40 1.33 -17.18 3.44
CA LYS A 40 0.36 -18.27 3.20
C LYS A 40 1.06 -19.60 2.94
N ALA A 41 2.17 -19.60 2.21
CA ALA A 41 2.92 -20.81 1.87
C ALA A 41 3.82 -21.33 3.02
N SER A 42 4.38 -20.43 3.84
CA SER A 42 5.44 -20.78 4.80
C SER A 42 4.99 -20.95 6.25
N ILE A 43 3.86 -20.35 6.65
CA ILE A 43 3.38 -20.42 8.03
C ILE A 43 2.33 -21.53 8.14
N SER A 44 2.68 -22.62 8.83
CA SER A 44 1.79 -23.75 9.11
C SER A 44 0.75 -23.47 10.20
N ALA A 45 1.11 -22.64 11.18
CA ALA A 45 0.21 -22.23 12.26
C ALA A 45 -0.86 -21.27 11.74
N VAL A 46 -2.09 -21.77 11.57
CA VAL A 46 -3.21 -21.06 10.94
C VAL A 46 -3.51 -19.72 11.63
N GLU A 47 -3.45 -19.65 12.95
CA GLU A 47 -3.73 -18.41 13.69
C GLU A 47 -2.65 -17.36 13.44
N THR A 48 -1.38 -17.75 13.50
CA THR A 48 -0.23 -16.88 13.17
C THR A 48 -0.31 -16.42 11.72
N GLN A 49 -0.61 -17.34 10.79
CA GLN A 49 -0.76 -17.03 9.37
C GLN A 49 -1.86 -15.99 9.15
N ARG A 50 -3.05 -16.19 9.74
CA ARG A 50 -4.16 -15.23 9.67
C ARG A 50 -3.79 -13.87 10.25
N HIS A 51 -3.09 -13.85 11.38
CA HIS A 51 -2.65 -12.61 12.00
C HIS A 51 -1.68 -11.83 11.10
N VAL A 52 -0.66 -12.49 10.55
CA VAL A 52 0.30 -11.86 9.63
C VAL A 52 -0.40 -11.37 8.36
N CYS A 53 -1.23 -12.19 7.73
CA CYS A 53 -1.97 -11.80 6.53
C CYS A 53 -2.93 -10.63 6.80
N LYS A 54 -3.52 -10.55 7.99
CA LYS A 54 -4.33 -9.39 8.39
C LYS A 54 -3.47 -8.12 8.47
N GLN A 55 -2.33 -8.18 9.15
CA GLN A 55 -1.44 -7.02 9.25
C GLN A 55 -0.95 -6.51 7.89
N LEU A 56 -0.64 -7.43 6.96
CA LEU A 56 -0.23 -7.07 5.60
C LEU A 56 -1.38 -6.39 4.84
N ARG A 57 -2.60 -6.91 4.94
CA ARG A 57 -3.79 -6.29 4.35
C ARG A 57 -4.11 -4.92 4.95
N ASP A 58 -3.96 -4.75 6.25
CA ASP A 58 -4.17 -3.44 6.91
C ASP A 58 -3.18 -2.39 6.36
N LYS A 59 -1.93 -2.80 6.09
CA LYS A 59 -0.94 -1.94 5.41
C LYS A 59 -1.34 -1.63 3.97
N ALA A 60 -1.82 -2.61 3.21
CA ALA A 60 -2.29 -2.43 1.84
C ALA A 60 -3.43 -1.40 1.77
N ARG A 61 -4.41 -1.54 2.68
CA ARG A 61 -5.55 -0.64 2.79
C ARG A 61 -5.12 0.79 3.11
N ALA A 62 -4.12 0.97 3.98
CA ALA A 62 -3.56 2.29 4.28
C ALA A 62 -2.89 2.94 3.05
N VAL A 63 -2.22 2.15 2.20
CA VAL A 63 -1.62 2.64 0.94
C VAL A 63 -2.70 3.13 -0.02
N VAL A 64 -3.76 2.33 -0.23
CA VAL A 64 -4.89 2.69 -1.11
C VAL A 64 -5.63 3.92 -0.59
N SER A 65 -5.85 4.00 0.73
CA SER A 65 -6.49 5.16 1.34
C SER A 65 -5.68 6.44 1.12
N PHE A 66 -4.37 6.38 1.42
CA PHE A 66 -3.45 7.49 1.19
C PHE A 66 -3.40 7.91 -0.28
N SER A 67 -3.27 6.96 -1.22
CA SER A 67 -3.22 7.26 -2.65
C SER A 67 -4.54 7.86 -3.17
N GLY A 68 -5.66 7.51 -2.56
CA GLY A 68 -6.97 8.10 -2.81
C GLY A 68 -7.03 9.58 -2.40
N MET A 69 -6.41 9.95 -1.28
CA MET A 69 -6.33 11.34 -0.81
C MET A 69 -5.46 12.23 -1.70
N ILE A 70 -4.42 11.65 -2.33
CA ILE A 70 -3.51 12.37 -3.23
C ILE A 70 -3.74 12.07 -4.71
N LYS A 71 -4.90 11.52 -5.09
CA LYS A 71 -5.15 10.97 -6.43
C LYS A 71 -4.86 11.92 -7.60
N PHE A 72 -5.11 13.22 -7.42
CA PHE A 72 -4.86 14.23 -8.46
C PHE A 72 -3.39 14.63 -8.59
N ARG A 73 -2.53 14.15 -7.69
CA ARG A 73 -1.07 14.34 -7.68
C ARG A 73 -0.32 13.13 -8.23
N LEU A 74 -1.01 12.01 -8.46
CA LEU A 74 -0.43 10.79 -8.98
C LEU A 74 -0.64 10.69 -10.51
N PRO A 75 0.25 10.00 -11.23
CA PRO A 75 0.01 9.63 -12.61
C PRO A 75 -1.31 8.86 -12.79
N LEU A 76 -1.93 9.01 -13.97
CA LEU A 76 -3.16 8.30 -14.34
C LEU A 76 -2.97 6.77 -14.20
N GLY A 77 -3.99 6.08 -13.68
CA GLY A 77 -3.98 4.62 -13.54
C GLY A 77 -3.28 4.07 -12.29
N VAL A 78 -2.56 4.90 -11.53
CA VAL A 78 -1.84 4.44 -10.32
C VAL A 78 -2.81 3.97 -9.24
N ASN A 79 -3.89 4.72 -9.00
CA ASN A 79 -4.88 4.32 -7.99
C ASN A 79 -5.60 3.03 -8.38
N GLU A 80 -5.97 2.87 -9.64
CA GLU A 80 -6.57 1.64 -10.16
C GLU A 80 -5.62 0.45 -9.98
N ARG A 81 -4.34 0.62 -10.30
CA ARG A 81 -3.32 -0.41 -10.09
C ARG A 81 -3.15 -0.78 -8.62
N LEU A 82 -3.12 0.19 -7.71
CA LEU A 82 -3.01 -0.05 -6.27
C LEU A 82 -4.24 -0.82 -5.74
N ASN A 83 -5.45 -0.45 -6.16
CA ASN A 83 -6.68 -1.19 -5.83
C ASN A 83 -6.63 -2.63 -6.34
N GLN A 84 -6.18 -2.85 -7.58
CA GLN A 84 -6.03 -4.21 -8.13
C GLN A 84 -5.03 -5.06 -7.33
N LEU A 85 -3.94 -4.47 -6.86
CA LEU A 85 -2.96 -5.17 -6.01
C LEU A 85 -3.51 -5.46 -4.61
N GLU A 86 -4.27 -4.54 -3.99
CA GLU A 86 -4.95 -4.79 -2.71
C GLU A 86 -5.93 -5.96 -2.82
N ILE A 87 -6.74 -6.01 -3.90
CA ILE A 87 -7.72 -7.09 -4.14
C ILE A 87 -7.02 -8.45 -4.21
N ARG A 88 -5.82 -8.54 -4.80
CA ARG A 88 -5.04 -9.79 -4.88
C ARG A 88 -4.59 -10.34 -3.53
N MET A 89 -4.62 -9.53 -2.47
CA MET A 89 -4.26 -9.95 -1.12
C MET A 89 -5.43 -10.47 -0.29
N MET A 90 -6.67 -10.21 -0.73
CA MET A 90 -7.89 -10.68 -0.06
C MET A 90 -8.10 -12.18 -0.28
#